data_AF-A0A645G7C6-F1
#
_entry.id   AF-A0A645G7C6-F1
#
_cell.length_a   1.000
_cell.length_b   1.000
_cell.length_c   1.000
_cell.angle_alpha   90.00
_cell.angle_beta   90.00
_cell.angle_gamma   90.00
#
_symmetry.space_group_name_H-M   'P 1'
#
loop_
_entity.id
_entity.type
_entity.pdbx_description
1 polymer ?
#
loop_
_entity_poly.entity_id
_entity_poly.type
_entity_poly.pdbx_seq_one_letter_code
_entity_poly.pdbx_strand_id
1 'polypeptide(L)'
;MVGLADGAVFEGAASHTPAGQRFIANVPTEEVFTAPHKDRVNGVVYGTKPYVYNGNLIEDFWVRFEHGRVVDSGAAKNAQLLRTLLDTDEGSRSIGEVALVPATSPINRSGVLFYNTLFDENAACHIAFGDG
;
A
#
# COMPACT_ATOMS: atom_id res chain seq x y z
N MET A 1 -8.59 -11.10 -5.47
CA MET A 1 -9.73 -10.55 -4.72
C MET A 1 -9.21 -10.03 -3.39
N VAL A 2 -9.59 -8.81 -3.04
CA VAL A 2 -9.40 -8.24 -1.70
C VAL A 2 -10.78 -8.03 -1.09
N GLY A 3 -11.07 -8.70 0.02
CA GLY A 3 -12.25 -8.44 0.84
C GLY A 3 -11.96 -7.30 1.82
N LEU A 4 -12.96 -6.46 2.08
CA LEU A 4 -12.86 -5.36 3.05
C LEU A 4 -13.16 -5.85 4.47
N ALA A 5 -12.62 -5.19 5.50
CA ALA A 5 -12.94 -5.49 6.89
C ALA A 5 -14.47 -5.38 7.15
N ASP A 6 -14.98 -6.15 8.12
CA ASP A 6 -16.39 -6.04 8.50
C ASP A 6 -16.62 -4.67 9.15
N GLY A 7 -17.54 -3.88 8.59
CA GLY A 7 -17.75 -2.49 9.03
C GLY A 7 -16.67 -1.50 8.57
N ALA A 8 -15.90 -1.84 7.53
CA ALA A 8 -14.87 -0.97 6.95
C ALA A 8 -15.37 0.46 6.71
N VAL A 9 -14.58 1.42 7.19
CA VAL A 9 -14.80 2.86 6.98
C VAL A 9 -13.75 3.33 5.98
N PHE A 10 -14.19 4.07 4.96
CA PHE A 10 -13.26 4.76 4.06
C PHE A 10 -12.90 6.10 4.68
N GLU A 11 -11.59 6.31 4.81
CA GLU A 11 -11.01 7.59 5.20
C GLU A 11 -10.39 8.28 3.98
N GLY A 12 -10.05 9.55 4.16
CA GLY A 12 -9.38 10.36 3.16
C GLY A 12 -8.73 11.56 3.84
N ALA A 13 -8.49 12.61 3.08
CA ALA A 13 -7.60 13.72 3.46
C ALA A 13 -7.74 14.31 4.89
N ALA A 14 -8.94 14.34 5.48
CA ALA A 14 -9.18 14.95 6.78
C ALA A 14 -9.55 13.92 7.84
N SER A 15 -8.87 14.00 8.98
CA SER A 15 -9.15 13.20 10.19
C SER A 15 -9.43 14.11 11.38
N HIS A 16 -9.84 13.53 12.50
CA HIS A 16 -10.12 14.24 13.74
C HIS A 16 -9.29 13.67 14.89
N THR A 17 -8.77 14.55 15.75
CA THR A 17 -8.15 14.09 17.00
C THR A 17 -9.22 13.50 17.93
N PRO A 18 -8.84 12.80 19.01
CA PRO A 18 -9.81 12.33 20.02
C PRO A 18 -10.66 13.45 20.64
N ALA A 19 -10.16 14.69 20.64
CA ALA A 19 -10.89 15.88 21.09
C ALA A 19 -11.78 16.52 19.99
N GLY A 20 -11.86 15.91 18.81
CA GLY A 20 -12.68 16.38 17.68
C GLY A 20 -12.02 17.47 16.82
N GLN A 21 -10.75 17.78 17.04
CA GLN A 21 -10.06 18.79 16.23
C GLN A 21 -9.73 18.21 14.85
N ARG A 22 -10.23 18.84 13.79
CA ARG A 22 -9.92 18.46 12.41
C ARG A 22 -8.45 18.77 12.09
N PHE A 23 -7.77 17.83 11.44
CA PHE A 23 -6.43 17.98 10.88
C PHE A 23 -6.31 17.21 9.55
N ILE A 24 -5.21 17.45 8.83
CA ILE A 24 -4.84 16.73 7.61
C ILE A 24 -3.51 16.04 7.91
N ALA A 25 -3.49 14.71 7.89
CA ALA A 25 -2.30 13.93 8.24
C ALA A 25 -1.20 14.06 7.17
N ASN A 26 -1.61 13.95 5.89
CA ASN A 26 -0.71 13.95 4.74
C ASN A 26 -0.98 15.18 3.86
N VAL A 27 0.07 15.95 3.57
CA VAL A 27 0.04 17.03 2.58
C VAL A 27 1.24 16.84 1.63
N PRO A 28 1.04 16.48 0.36
CA PRO A 28 -0.25 16.30 -0.34
C PRO A 28 -0.96 14.98 0.01
N THR A 29 -2.23 14.86 -0.38
CA THR A 29 -3.00 13.61 -0.35
C THR A 29 -4.05 13.62 -1.47
N GLU A 30 -4.19 12.50 -2.19
CA GLU A 30 -5.08 12.28 -3.35
C GLU A 30 -5.89 10.98 -3.21
N GLU A 31 -5.80 10.33 -2.05
CA GLU A 31 -6.31 8.99 -1.81
C GLU A 31 -7.60 8.95 -1.00
N VAL A 32 -8.33 7.85 -1.17
CA VAL A 32 -9.26 7.32 -0.18
C VAL A 32 -8.84 5.90 0.16
N PHE A 33 -8.78 5.57 1.44
CA PHE A 33 -8.20 4.31 1.91
C PHE A 33 -9.06 3.66 2.99
N THR A 34 -8.88 2.36 3.18
CA THR A 34 -9.56 1.58 4.21
C THR A 34 -8.79 0.30 4.53
N ALA A 35 -9.16 -0.35 5.64
CA ALA A 35 -8.59 -1.63 6.03
C ALA A 35 -9.23 -2.81 5.26
N PRO A 36 -8.43 -3.68 4.63
CA PRO A 36 -8.90 -4.95 4.10
C PRO A 36 -9.17 -5.94 5.24
N HIS A 37 -9.92 -7.00 4.96
CA HIS A 37 -10.11 -8.07 5.93
C HIS A 37 -8.89 -8.99 5.94
N LYS A 38 -8.31 -9.20 7.13
CA LYS A 38 -7.06 -9.94 7.32
C LYS A 38 -7.00 -11.30 6.62
N ASP A 39 -8.11 -12.06 6.60
CA ASP A 39 -8.16 -13.42 6.00
C ASP A 39 -8.74 -13.49 4.58
N ARG A 40 -9.25 -12.38 4.01
CA ARG A 40 -10.02 -12.39 2.74
C ARG A 40 -9.23 -11.79 1.58
N VAL A 41 -7.95 -12.12 1.48
CA VAL A 41 -7.08 -11.70 0.37
C VAL A 41 -6.55 -12.92 -0.37
N ASN A 42 -6.84 -13.01 -1.68
CA ASN A 42 -6.46 -14.14 -2.52
C ASN A 42 -6.08 -13.68 -3.94
N GLY A 43 -5.06 -14.27 -4.53
CA GLY A 43 -4.62 -14.01 -5.91
C GLY A 43 -3.25 -13.37 -6.01
N VAL A 44 -2.89 -12.87 -7.20
CA VAL A 44 -1.57 -12.28 -7.48
C VAL A 44 -1.72 -10.80 -7.80
N VAL A 45 -0.85 -9.96 -7.23
CA VAL A 45 -0.71 -8.55 -7.59
C VAL A 45 0.70 -8.29 -8.08
N TYR A 46 0.80 -7.44 -9.09
CA TYR A 46 2.05 -6.99 -9.70
C TYR A 46 2.23 -5.51 -9.41
N GLY A 47 3.45 -5.12 -9.00
CA GLY A 47 3.82 -3.72 -8.85
C GLY A 47 3.82 -3.02 -10.20
N THR A 48 3.13 -1.89 -10.32
CA THR A 48 3.09 -1.07 -11.53
C THR A 48 4.12 0.07 -11.51
N LYS A 49 4.74 0.30 -10.34
CA LYS A 49 5.82 1.25 -10.09
C LYS A 49 6.89 0.57 -9.22
N PRO A 50 8.17 0.98 -9.32
CA PRO A 50 9.19 0.52 -8.39
C PRO A 50 8.84 0.89 -6.95
N TYR A 51 9.15 0.01 -6.00
CA TYR A 51 9.06 0.31 -4.58
C TYR A 51 10.42 0.79 -4.05
N VAL A 52 10.42 1.91 -3.33
CA VAL A 52 11.64 2.52 -2.78
C VAL A 52 11.70 2.27 -1.29
N TYR A 53 12.71 1.52 -0.83
CA TYR A 53 12.94 1.24 0.58
C TYR A 53 14.38 1.49 0.96
N ASN A 54 14.63 2.41 1.90
CA ASN A 54 15.97 2.79 2.36
C ASN A 54 16.94 3.05 1.20
N GLY A 55 16.50 3.81 0.19
CA GLY A 55 17.30 4.15 -1.00
C GLY A 55 17.51 3.01 -2.00
N ASN A 56 16.93 1.83 -1.77
CA ASN A 56 16.98 0.69 -2.69
C ASN A 56 15.67 0.55 -3.46
N LEU A 57 15.78 0.21 -4.75
CA LEU A 57 14.63 -0.01 -5.62
C LEU A 57 14.31 -1.51 -5.75
N ILE A 58 13.06 -1.87 -5.49
CA ILE A 58 12.50 -3.18 -5.83
C ILE A 58 11.68 -2.99 -7.10
N GLU A 59 12.07 -3.65 -8.19
CA GLU A 59 11.50 -3.46 -9.53
C GLU A 59 10.87 -4.75 -10.06
N ASP A 60 9.78 -4.59 -10.82
CA ASP A 60 9.00 -5.68 -11.43
C ASP A 60 8.63 -6.78 -10.42
N PHE A 61 8.13 -6.35 -9.26
CA PHE A 61 7.76 -7.25 -8.19
C PHE A 61 6.33 -7.76 -8.30
N TRP A 62 6.10 -8.91 -7.70
CA TRP A 62 4.77 -9.49 -7.53
C TRP A 62 4.69 -10.23 -6.19
N VAL A 63 3.47 -10.34 -5.66
CA VAL A 63 3.17 -11.17 -4.49
C VAL A 63 1.90 -11.97 -4.74
N ARG A 64 1.86 -13.21 -4.24
CA ARG A 64 0.70 -14.10 -4.28
C ARG A 64 0.16 -14.29 -2.88
N PHE A 65 -1.14 -14.05 -2.72
CA PHE A 65 -1.89 -14.22 -1.48
C PHE A 65 -2.77 -15.46 -1.52
N GLU A 66 -2.83 -16.16 -0.39
CA GLU A 66 -3.84 -17.17 -0.07
C GLU A 66 -4.31 -16.97 1.37
N HIS A 67 -5.63 -16.97 1.58
CA HIS A 67 -6.25 -16.81 2.90
C HIS A 67 -5.69 -15.62 3.70
N GLY A 68 -5.47 -14.49 3.03
CA GLY A 68 -4.99 -13.28 3.68
C GLY A 68 -3.48 -13.10 3.73
N ARG A 69 -2.70 -14.13 3.43
CA ARG A 69 -1.24 -14.13 3.63
C ARG A 69 -0.47 -14.30 2.34
N VAL A 70 0.66 -13.60 2.23
CA VAL A 70 1.63 -13.81 1.15
C VAL A 70 2.25 -15.20 1.28
N VAL A 71 1.96 -16.06 0.31
CA VAL A 71 2.52 -17.41 0.20
C VAL A 71 3.71 -17.48 -0.75
N ASP A 72 3.87 -16.49 -1.62
CA ASP A 72 4.93 -16.46 -2.63
C ASP A 72 5.17 -15.04 -3.15
N SER A 73 6.40 -14.75 -3.58
CA SER A 73 6.78 -13.43 -4.09
C SER A 73 8.02 -13.48 -4.98
N GLY A 74 8.16 -12.48 -5.84
CA GLY A 74 9.32 -12.32 -6.70
C GLY A 74 9.52 -10.88 -7.14
N ALA A 75 10.71 -10.57 -7.65
CA ALA A 75 11.06 -9.29 -8.26
C ALA A 75 12.20 -9.48 -9.26
N ALA A 76 12.27 -8.65 -10.30
CA ALA A 76 13.40 -8.65 -11.22
C ALA A 76 14.67 -8.06 -10.56
N LYS A 77 14.48 -7.06 -9.68
CA LYS A 77 15.56 -6.42 -8.91
C LYS A 77 15.25 -6.46 -7.43
N ASN A 78 16.26 -6.75 -6.62
CA ASN A 78 16.16 -6.75 -5.15
C ASN A 78 15.08 -7.68 -4.58
N ALA A 79 14.84 -8.84 -5.20
CA ALA A 79 13.91 -9.86 -4.69
C ALA A 79 14.24 -10.33 -3.27
N GLN A 80 15.53 -10.37 -2.90
CA GLN A 80 15.92 -10.71 -1.53
C GLN A 80 15.46 -9.66 -0.52
N LEU A 81 15.56 -8.37 -0.86
CA LEU A 81 15.08 -7.30 0.00
C LEU A 81 13.57 -7.38 0.19
N LEU A 82 12.80 -7.65 -0.87
CA LEU A 82 11.36 -7.87 -0.79
C LEU A 82 11.02 -9.00 0.19
N ARG A 83 11.75 -10.14 0.11
CA ARG A 83 11.55 -11.25 1.03
C ARG A 83 11.85 -10.86 2.48
N THR A 84 12.96 -10.16 2.71
CA THR A 84 13.29 -9.65 4.05
C THR A 84 12.21 -8.74 4.61
N LEU A 85 11.62 -7.85 3.80
CA LEU A 85 10.52 -6.99 4.24
C LEU A 85 9.28 -7.81 4.63
N LEU A 86 8.90 -8.79 3.80
CA LEU A 86 7.76 -9.67 4.07
C LEU A 86 7.98 -10.59 5.29
N ASP A 87 9.23 -10.80 5.71
CA ASP A 87 9.59 -11.64 6.86
C ASP A 87 9.99 -10.81 8.11
N THR A 88 9.69 -9.51 8.13
CA THR A 88 10.05 -8.62 9.26
C THR A 88 9.32 -9.02 10.54
N ASP A 89 8.02 -9.28 10.45
CA ASP A 89 7.19 -9.72 11.56
C ASP A 89 5.99 -10.58 11.10
N GLU A 90 5.17 -11.03 12.04
CA GLU A 90 4.03 -11.91 11.77
C GLU A 90 2.98 -11.28 10.82
N GLY A 91 2.79 -9.96 10.94
CA GLY A 91 1.83 -9.15 10.19
C GLY A 91 2.31 -8.74 8.80
N SER A 92 3.62 -8.72 8.57
CA SER A 92 4.27 -8.29 7.32
C SER A 92 3.87 -9.10 6.07
N ARG A 93 3.31 -10.29 6.25
CA ARG A 93 2.74 -11.11 5.16
C ARG A 93 1.25 -10.88 4.91
N SER A 94 0.61 -10.03 5.71
CA SER A 94 -0.77 -9.59 5.52
C SER A 94 -0.77 -8.13 5.06
N ILE A 95 -1.93 -7.65 4.60
CA ILE A 95 -2.10 -6.26 4.20
C ILE A 95 -3.00 -5.54 5.21
N GLY A 96 -2.61 -4.33 5.60
CA GLY A 96 -3.33 -3.48 6.54
C GLY A 96 -4.14 -2.38 5.84
N GLU A 97 -3.83 -2.09 4.58
CA GLU A 97 -4.48 -0.99 3.87
C GLU A 97 -4.71 -1.32 2.39
N VAL A 98 -5.82 -0.82 1.87
CA VAL A 98 -6.05 -0.61 0.44
C VAL A 98 -6.43 0.84 0.18
N ALA A 99 -5.73 1.47 -0.74
CA ALA A 99 -5.94 2.86 -1.10
C ALA A 99 -6.27 3.01 -2.60
N LEU A 100 -7.24 3.86 -2.89
CA LEU A 100 -7.66 4.21 -4.23
C LEU A 100 -7.24 5.65 -4.53
N VAL A 101 -6.44 5.79 -5.60
CA VAL A 101 -6.04 7.09 -6.14
C VAL A 101 -6.48 7.16 -7.60
N PRO A 102 -7.18 8.21 -8.04
CA PRO A 102 -7.54 8.37 -9.44
C PRO A 102 -6.28 8.41 -10.32
N ALA A 103 -6.25 7.64 -11.41
CA ALA A 103 -5.15 7.67 -12.37
C ALA A 103 -4.96 9.06 -13.01
N THR A 104 -5.97 9.93 -12.93
CA THR A 104 -5.92 11.32 -13.38
C THR A 104 -5.39 12.30 -12.33
N SER A 105 -4.91 11.84 -11.17
CA SER A 105 -4.41 12.71 -10.10
C SER A 105 -3.25 13.58 -10.61
N PRO A 106 -3.08 14.81 -10.10
CA PRO A 106 -1.98 15.69 -10.49
C PRO A 106 -0.61 15.04 -10.32
N ILE A 107 -0.41 14.29 -9.24
CA ILE A 107 0.85 13.61 -8.94
C ILE A 107 1.11 12.49 -9.97
N ASN A 108 0.10 11.67 -10.29
CA ASN A 108 0.24 10.64 -11.34
C ASN A 108 0.63 11.27 -12.68
N ARG A 109 -0.11 12.31 -13.11
CA ARG A 109 0.09 12.98 -14.40
C ARG A 109 1.44 13.68 -14.55
N SER A 110 2.13 13.96 -13.44
CA SER A 110 3.49 14.50 -13.50
C SER A 110 4.48 13.54 -14.16
N GLY A 111 4.22 12.23 -14.12
CA GLY A 111 5.11 11.20 -14.66
C GLY A 111 6.41 11.03 -13.88
N VAL A 112 6.57 11.71 -12.75
CA VAL A 112 7.78 11.67 -11.92
C VAL A 112 7.69 10.50 -10.94
N LEU A 113 8.80 9.76 -10.80
CA LEU A 113 9.03 8.88 -9.65
C LEU A 113 9.77 9.70 -8.59
N PHE A 114 9.14 9.93 -7.44
CA PHE A 114 9.65 10.87 -6.44
C PHE A 114 10.65 10.25 -5.49
N TYR A 115 10.76 8.91 -5.47
CA TYR A 115 11.59 8.16 -4.53
C TYR A 115 11.24 8.48 -3.08
N ASN A 116 9.96 8.75 -2.85
CA ASN A 116 9.43 9.19 -1.57
C ASN A 116 8.01 8.65 -1.41
N THR A 117 7.79 7.89 -0.34
CA THR A 117 6.52 7.20 -0.09
C THR A 117 5.31 8.15 -0.15
N LEU A 118 5.38 9.31 0.51
CA LEU A 118 4.26 10.28 0.55
C LEU A 118 3.81 10.73 -0.84
N PHE A 119 4.75 10.97 -1.75
CA PHE A 119 4.40 11.36 -3.12
C PHE A 119 3.98 10.16 -3.97
N ASP A 120 4.75 9.07 -3.91
CA ASP A 120 4.53 7.92 -4.78
C ASP A 120 3.24 7.15 -4.42
N GLU A 121 2.82 7.12 -3.15
CA GLU A 121 1.55 6.52 -2.69
C GLU A 121 0.34 7.31 -3.22
N ASN A 122 0.45 8.63 -3.33
CA ASN A 122 -0.59 9.52 -3.87
C ASN A 122 -0.54 9.63 -5.41
N ALA A 123 0.33 8.84 -6.06
CA ALA A 123 0.44 8.76 -7.51
C ALA A 123 -0.32 7.55 -8.11
N ALA A 124 -0.73 6.56 -7.32
CA ALA A 124 -1.45 5.38 -7.80
C ALA A 124 -2.17 4.66 -6.66
N CYS A 125 -3.17 3.84 -6.99
CA CYS A 125 -3.72 2.91 -6.01
C CYS A 125 -2.60 2.05 -5.43
N HIS A 126 -2.65 1.79 -4.13
CA HIS A 126 -1.62 1.03 -3.44
C HIS A 126 -2.21 0.13 -2.35
N ILE A 127 -1.35 -0.75 -1.84
CA ILE A 127 -1.63 -1.72 -0.79
C ILE A 127 -0.46 -1.62 0.19
N ALA A 128 -0.75 -1.52 1.49
CA ALA A 128 0.28 -1.52 2.53
C ALA A 128 0.33 -2.89 3.23
N PHE A 129 1.54 -3.41 3.44
CA PHE A 129 1.78 -4.60 4.25
C PHE A 129 1.89 -4.23 5.73
N GLY A 130 1.51 -5.17 6.60
CA GLY A 130 1.59 -4.98 8.06
C GLY A 130 0.25 -4.58 8.67
N ASP A 131 0.32 -3.85 9.79
CA ASP A 131 -0.82 -3.49 10.61
C ASP A 131 -1.77 -2.50 9.93
N GLY A 132 -3.07 -2.62 10.23
CA GLY A 132 -4.16 -1.76 9.76
C GLY A 132 -5.40 -1.87 10.63
#